data_AF-A0AAD2JIU1-F1
#
_entry.id   AF-A0AAD2JIU1-F1
#
_cell.length_a   1.000
_cell.length_b   1.000
_cell.length_c   1.000
_cell.angle_alpha   90.00
_cell.angle_beta   90.00
_cell.angle_gamma   90.00
#
_symmetry.space_group_name_H-M   'P 1'
#
loop_
_entity.id
_entity.type
_entity.pdbx_description
1 polymer ?
#
loop_
_entity_poly.entity_id
_entity_poly.type
_entity_poly.pdbx_seq_one_letter_code
_entity_poly.pdbx_strand_id
1 'polypeptide(L)'
;MSSSGITKCLPQSKVDGYFNTWHIFWVGIPATVTEHFVSAELSSFWRRHLIWSKPAGKLLREALTQRFASTTVFLSLILGTEIRVLFSPSTPADNVRNALKNEESHTLEYWTGIGLCLSIFFSIAALVANFTAWGIYTVIGNENLKLIARSSIGLYGAQLPNILVVGVIYLFYTWVALFWWIIMPIGPAVILSVGGILLIVHIVSTYSALARIIMDTGAMSSKRVLDQELEDDMTPQELAEELLKRTREARVNSVPVNLKYREINKQYIANAISRSKRTNESEEFGVGGGLSIDEIADVDLAD
;
A
#
# COMPACT_ATOMS: atom_id res chain seq x y z
N MET A 1 -42.49 -39.66 30.30
CA MET A 1 -41.06 -39.41 30.66
C MET A 1 -40.25 -39.66 29.40
N SER A 2 -40.06 -38.67 28.53
CA SER A 2 -38.97 -37.68 28.53
C SER A 2 -37.57 -38.32 28.53
N SER A 3 -36.90 -38.28 27.37
CA SER A 3 -35.49 -37.87 27.24
C SER A 3 -35.12 -37.79 25.76
N SER A 4 -34.93 -36.56 25.30
CA SER A 4 -34.43 -36.15 23.99
C SER A 4 -32.90 -36.21 23.95
N GLY A 5 -32.31 -36.86 22.95
CA GLY A 5 -30.89 -36.76 22.61
C GLY A 5 -30.71 -36.05 21.26
N ILE A 6 -30.66 -34.72 21.27
CA ILE A 6 -30.36 -33.89 20.09
C ILE A 6 -28.85 -33.93 19.85
N THR A 7 -28.41 -34.69 18.85
CA THR A 7 -27.08 -34.52 18.26
C THR A 7 -27.15 -33.25 17.40
N LYS A 8 -26.67 -32.13 17.97
CA LYS A 8 -26.50 -30.87 17.23
C LYS A 8 -25.51 -31.08 16.09
N CYS A 9 -26.02 -31.16 14.86
CA CYS A 9 -25.22 -30.87 13.67
C CYS A 9 -24.83 -29.39 13.75
N LEU A 10 -23.53 -29.11 13.80
CA LEU A 10 -23.01 -27.76 13.60
C LEU A 10 -23.38 -27.31 12.17
N PRO A 11 -23.84 -26.07 11.96
CA PRO A 11 -24.20 -25.58 10.64
C PRO A 11 -22.95 -25.50 9.75
N GLN A 12 -23.00 -26.26 8.66
CA GLN A 12 -21.95 -26.40 7.65
C GLN A 12 -21.65 -25.09 6.87
N SER A 13 -22.50 -24.07 7.02
CA SER A 13 -22.41 -22.79 6.27
C SER A 13 -21.29 -21.85 6.70
N LYS A 14 -20.59 -22.10 7.82
CA LYS A 14 -19.48 -21.23 8.27
C LYS A 14 -18.10 -21.64 7.74
N VAL A 15 -17.95 -22.86 7.23
CA VAL A 15 -16.66 -23.36 6.72
C VAL A 15 -16.50 -23.02 5.23
N ASP A 16 -17.60 -22.96 4.48
CA ASP A 16 -17.60 -22.65 3.04
C ASP A 16 -17.28 -21.17 2.74
N GLY A 17 -17.58 -20.26 3.69
CA GLY A 17 -17.28 -18.83 3.54
C GLY A 17 -15.77 -18.54 3.46
N TYR A 18 -14.95 -19.16 4.31
CA TYR A 18 -13.52 -18.90 4.32
C TYR A 18 -12.82 -19.39 3.04
N PHE A 19 -13.14 -20.59 2.55
CA PHE A 19 -12.52 -21.15 1.34
C PHE A 19 -12.83 -20.32 0.09
N ASN A 20 -14.04 -19.74 0.01
CA ASN A 20 -14.45 -18.93 -1.14
C ASN A 20 -13.78 -17.54 -1.13
N THR A 21 -13.56 -16.96 0.06
CA THR A 21 -12.80 -15.70 0.20
C THR A 21 -11.37 -15.85 -0.31
N TRP A 22 -10.68 -16.95 0.03
CA TRP A 22 -9.31 -17.20 -0.46
C TRP A 22 -9.23 -17.28 -1.99
N HIS A 23 -10.18 -17.93 -2.65
CA HIS A 23 -10.23 -18.01 -4.11
C HIS A 23 -10.47 -16.65 -4.77
N ILE A 24 -11.31 -15.80 -4.16
CA ILE A 24 -11.59 -14.44 -4.64
C ILE A 24 -10.35 -13.54 -4.53
N PHE A 25 -9.61 -13.63 -3.43
CA PHE A 25 -8.39 -12.86 -3.19
C PHE A 25 -7.22 -13.29 -4.10
N TRP A 26 -7.12 -14.57 -4.44
CA TRP A 26 -6.01 -15.09 -5.27
C TRP A 26 -6.27 -15.07 -6.77
N VAL A 27 -7.51 -15.27 -7.22
CA VAL A 27 -7.86 -15.49 -8.64
C VAL A 27 -8.78 -14.40 -9.20
N GLY A 28 -9.63 -13.78 -8.37
CA GLY A 28 -10.67 -12.85 -8.85
C GLY A 28 -10.28 -11.37 -8.86
N ILE A 29 -9.41 -10.94 -7.95
CA ILE A 29 -9.13 -9.52 -7.72
C ILE A 29 -7.84 -9.03 -8.39
N PRO A 30 -6.68 -9.70 -8.30
CA PRO A 30 -5.48 -9.27 -9.02
C PRO A 30 -5.74 -9.32 -10.53
N ALA A 31 -5.49 -8.24 -11.27
CA ALA A 31 -5.75 -8.23 -12.73
C ALA A 31 -4.60 -8.83 -13.53
N THR A 32 -3.41 -8.95 -12.93
CA THR A 32 -2.18 -9.39 -13.61
C THR A 32 -1.29 -10.18 -12.65
N VAL A 33 -0.60 -11.20 -13.17
CA VAL A 33 0.35 -12.05 -12.43
C VAL A 33 1.45 -11.23 -11.73
N THR A 34 1.80 -10.07 -12.28
CA THR A 34 2.77 -9.15 -11.68
C THR A 34 2.33 -8.61 -10.32
N GLU A 35 1.03 -8.61 -10.00
CA GLU A 35 0.50 -8.12 -8.72
C GLU A 35 0.63 -9.11 -7.56
N HIS A 36 1.01 -10.35 -7.87
CA HIS A 36 1.42 -11.35 -6.88
C HIS A 36 2.87 -11.17 -6.43
N PHE A 37 3.66 -10.38 -7.17
CA PHE A 37 5.08 -10.09 -6.88
C PHE A 37 5.35 -8.61 -6.60
N VAL A 38 4.50 -7.71 -7.08
CA VAL A 38 4.62 -6.28 -6.84
C VAL A 38 3.26 -5.77 -6.38
N SER A 39 3.17 -5.37 -5.11
CA SER A 39 1.93 -4.85 -4.53
C SER A 39 1.33 -3.75 -5.40
N ALA A 40 0.01 -3.76 -5.59
CA ALA A 40 -0.71 -2.76 -6.38
C ALA A 40 -0.42 -1.32 -5.92
N GLU A 41 -0.06 -1.13 -4.64
CA GLU A 41 0.35 0.15 -4.06
C GLU A 41 1.61 0.78 -4.73
N LEU A 42 2.43 -0.06 -5.36
CA LEU A 42 3.66 0.32 -6.04
C LEU A 42 3.40 0.68 -7.52
N SER A 43 2.21 0.35 -8.03
CA SER A 43 1.81 0.63 -9.41
C SER A 43 1.56 2.12 -9.67
N SER A 44 1.67 2.52 -10.94
CA SER A 44 1.30 3.88 -11.38
C SER A 44 -0.20 4.14 -11.27
N PHE A 45 -1.00 3.09 -11.13
CA PHE A 45 -2.45 3.19 -11.01
C PHE A 45 -2.87 3.59 -9.59
N TRP A 46 -2.28 3.01 -8.54
CA TRP A 46 -2.52 3.41 -7.15
C TRP A 46 -2.22 4.90 -6.92
N ARG A 47 -1.09 5.36 -7.44
CA ARG A 47 -0.72 6.78 -7.30
C ARG A 47 -1.65 7.71 -8.04
N ARG A 48 -2.14 7.32 -9.20
CA ARG A 48 -3.20 8.07 -9.89
C ARG A 48 -4.44 8.17 -9.01
N HIS A 49 -4.88 7.10 -8.35
CA HIS A 49 -6.01 7.17 -7.41
C HIS A 49 -5.74 8.12 -6.24
N LEU A 50 -4.55 8.04 -5.63
CA LEU A 50 -4.17 8.91 -4.52
C LEU A 50 -4.17 10.40 -4.91
N ILE A 51 -3.64 10.74 -6.08
CA ILE A 51 -3.58 12.13 -6.58
C ILE A 51 -4.98 12.67 -6.87
N TRP A 52 -5.88 11.83 -7.39
CA TRP A 52 -7.24 12.24 -7.72
C TRP A 52 -8.18 12.24 -6.50
N SER A 53 -7.88 11.46 -5.46
CA SER A 53 -8.70 11.34 -4.26
C SER A 53 -8.53 12.49 -3.27
N LYS A 54 -7.38 13.18 -3.27
CA LYS A 54 -7.11 14.31 -2.39
C LYS A 54 -7.31 15.64 -3.13
N PRO A 55 -8.36 16.42 -2.81
CA PRO A 55 -8.62 17.70 -3.47
C PRO A 55 -7.56 18.75 -3.09
N ALA A 56 -7.17 18.80 -1.81
CA ALA A 56 -6.21 19.73 -1.24
C ALA A 56 -4.76 19.25 -1.35
N GLY A 57 -3.86 20.14 -1.81
CA GLY A 57 -2.44 19.85 -1.95
C GLY A 57 -1.74 19.50 -0.64
N LYS A 58 -2.13 20.12 0.48
CA LYS A 58 -1.55 19.83 1.81
C LYS A 58 -1.70 18.35 2.20
N LEU A 59 -2.91 17.80 2.08
CA LEU A 59 -3.20 16.39 2.41
C LEU A 59 -2.48 15.42 1.47
N LEU A 60 -2.37 15.78 0.19
CA LEU A 60 -1.61 14.98 -0.77
C LEU A 60 -0.12 14.97 -0.42
N ARG A 61 0.44 16.11 -0.01
CA ARG A 61 1.84 16.23 0.41
C ARG A 61 2.11 15.37 1.63
N GLU A 62 1.30 15.50 2.67
CA GLU A 62 1.42 14.72 3.91
C GLU A 62 1.36 13.21 3.63
N ALA A 63 0.41 12.76 2.80
CA ALA A 63 0.31 11.36 2.42
C ALA A 63 1.56 10.84 1.66
N LEU A 64 2.16 11.67 0.80
CA LEU A 64 3.38 11.31 0.07
C LEU A 64 4.61 11.33 0.99
N THR A 65 4.77 12.37 1.82
CA THR A 65 5.97 12.56 2.64
C THR A 65 6.01 11.64 3.85
N GLN A 66 4.87 11.29 4.44
CA GLN A 66 4.79 10.31 5.53
C GLN A 66 5.36 8.95 5.11
N ARG A 67 5.08 8.55 3.87
CA ARG A 67 5.62 7.30 3.31
C ARG A 67 7.12 7.35 3.11
N PHE A 68 7.66 8.48 2.66
CA PHE A 68 9.11 8.62 2.52
C PHE A 68 9.79 8.51 3.89
N ALA A 69 9.22 9.08 4.95
CA ALA A 69 9.77 8.96 6.30
C ALA A 69 9.85 7.50 6.79
N SER A 70 8.76 6.72 6.65
CA SER A 70 8.77 5.31 7.05
C SER A 70 9.74 4.47 6.21
N THR A 71 9.83 4.77 4.92
CA THR A 71 10.75 4.09 3.98
C THR A 71 12.22 4.33 4.36
N THR A 72 12.58 5.55 4.78
CA THR A 72 13.95 5.86 5.24
C THR A 72 14.33 5.02 6.45
N VAL A 73 13.45 4.93 7.45
CA VAL A 73 13.71 4.13 8.66
C VAL A 73 13.90 2.66 8.29
N PHE A 74 12.99 2.12 7.48
CA PHE A 74 13.06 0.73 7.01
C PHE A 74 14.36 0.41 6.27
N LEU A 75 14.71 1.21 5.26
CA LEU A 75 15.94 1.01 4.47
C LEU A 75 17.20 1.17 5.33
N SER A 76 17.19 2.07 6.31
CA SER A 76 18.32 2.26 7.22
C SER A 76 18.56 1.03 8.10
N LEU A 77 17.50 0.35 8.54
CA LEU A 77 17.59 -0.90 9.31
C LEU A 77 18.10 -2.06 8.45
N ILE A 78 17.63 -2.16 7.21
CA ILE A 78 18.15 -3.14 6.25
C ILE A 78 19.64 -2.90 6.01
N LEU A 79 20.02 -1.69 5.62
CA LEU A 79 21.41 -1.35 5.34
C LEU A 79 22.32 -1.60 6.56
N GLY A 80 21.86 -1.22 7.76
CA GLY A 80 22.60 -1.48 8.99
C GLY A 80 22.79 -2.97 9.26
N THR A 81 21.79 -3.79 8.95
CA THR A 81 21.87 -5.25 9.06
C THR A 81 22.85 -5.83 8.05
N GLU A 82 22.79 -5.39 6.78
CA GLU A 82 23.66 -5.85 5.70
C GLU A 82 25.13 -5.53 5.99
N ILE A 83 25.43 -4.28 6.38
CA ILE A 83 26.78 -3.85 6.76
C ILE A 83 27.28 -4.67 7.97
N ARG A 84 26.41 -4.87 8.97
CA ARG A 84 26.77 -5.65 10.16
C ARG A 84 27.09 -7.10 9.82
N VAL A 85 26.35 -7.73 8.90
CA VAL A 85 26.65 -9.09 8.44
C VAL A 85 27.95 -9.10 7.64
N LEU A 86 28.14 -8.16 6.72
CA LEU A 86 29.35 -8.07 5.90
C LEU A 86 30.63 -7.95 6.73
N PHE A 87 30.59 -7.24 7.87
CA PHE A 87 31.73 -7.06 8.78
C PHE A 87 31.66 -7.89 10.06
N SER A 88 30.73 -8.84 10.15
CA SER A 88 30.60 -9.72 11.33
C SER A 88 31.81 -10.65 11.44
N PRO A 89 32.47 -10.81 12.62
CA PRO A 89 33.59 -11.73 12.82
C PRO A 89 33.14 -13.20 12.99
N SER A 90 31.98 -13.55 12.45
CA SER A 90 31.45 -14.92 12.52
C SER A 90 32.04 -15.77 11.40
N THR A 91 32.28 -17.06 11.69
CA THR A 91 32.86 -18.00 10.72
C THR A 91 32.13 -18.02 9.37
N PRO A 92 30.77 -18.01 9.28
CA PRO A 92 30.10 -17.96 7.98
C PRO A 92 30.38 -16.68 7.21
N ALA A 93 30.43 -15.53 7.89
CA ALA A 93 30.72 -14.25 7.26
C ALA A 93 32.21 -14.14 6.84
N ASP A 94 33.13 -14.70 7.63
CA ASP A 94 34.54 -14.83 7.25
C ASP A 94 34.71 -15.68 6.00
N ASN A 95 34.01 -16.82 5.91
CA ASN A 95 34.04 -17.68 4.74
C ASN A 95 33.54 -16.96 3.48
N VAL A 96 32.43 -16.22 3.59
CA VAL A 96 31.91 -15.38 2.50
C VAL A 96 32.94 -14.33 2.06
N ARG A 97 33.57 -13.62 3.01
CA ARG A 97 34.61 -12.63 2.70
C ARG A 97 35.85 -13.25 2.04
N ASN A 98 36.27 -14.43 2.51
CA ASN A 98 37.41 -15.14 1.95
C ASN A 98 37.11 -15.66 0.54
N ALA A 99 35.92 -16.22 0.30
CA ALA A 99 35.49 -16.66 -1.02
C ALA A 99 35.46 -15.50 -2.03
N LEU A 100 34.99 -14.31 -1.62
CA LEU A 100 35.06 -13.09 -2.44
C LEU A 100 36.50 -12.67 -2.73
N LYS A 101 37.37 -12.70 -1.72
CA LYS A 101 38.78 -12.30 -1.84
C LYS A 101 39.58 -13.23 -2.75
N ASN A 102 39.26 -14.52 -2.73
CA ASN A 102 39.94 -15.57 -3.49
C ASN A 102 39.28 -15.84 -4.86
N GLU A 103 38.21 -15.11 -5.21
CA GLU A 103 37.47 -15.25 -6.47
C GLU A 103 36.89 -16.66 -6.70
N GLU A 104 36.41 -17.30 -5.64
CA GLU A 104 35.89 -18.67 -5.68
C GLU A 104 34.47 -18.75 -6.27
N SER A 105 34.29 -18.37 -7.54
CA SER A 105 32.97 -18.19 -8.18
C SER A 105 32.08 -19.43 -8.27
N HIS A 106 32.60 -20.60 -7.92
CA HIS A 106 31.88 -21.88 -7.89
C HIS A 106 31.24 -22.17 -6.52
N THR A 107 31.60 -21.42 -5.47
CA THR A 107 31.09 -21.63 -4.12
C THR A 107 29.82 -20.81 -3.85
N LEU A 108 28.98 -21.31 -2.95
CA LEU A 108 27.76 -20.63 -2.56
C LEU A 108 28.08 -19.35 -1.77
N GLU A 109 29.16 -19.39 -1.01
CA GLU A 109 29.73 -18.30 -0.22
C GLU A 109 30.06 -17.09 -1.10
N TYR A 110 30.68 -17.31 -2.26
CA TYR A 110 30.96 -16.24 -3.23
C TYR A 110 29.69 -15.54 -3.69
N TRP A 111 28.69 -16.30 -4.16
CA TRP A 111 27.42 -15.74 -4.65
C TRP A 111 26.61 -15.06 -3.56
N THR A 112 26.68 -15.59 -2.34
CA THR A 112 26.08 -14.97 -1.16
C THR A 112 26.73 -13.61 -0.88
N GLY A 113 28.06 -13.53 -0.97
CA GLY A 113 28.82 -12.29 -0.84
C GLY A 113 28.48 -11.26 -1.91
N ILE A 114 28.39 -11.67 -3.18
CA ILE A 114 27.97 -10.79 -4.28
C ILE A 114 26.54 -10.29 -4.06
N GLY A 115 25.62 -11.18 -3.68
CA GLY A 115 24.23 -10.83 -3.35
C GLY A 115 24.15 -9.80 -2.22
N LEU A 116 24.93 -9.98 -1.15
CA LEU A 116 25.02 -9.03 -0.04
C LEU A 116 25.56 -7.66 -0.49
N CYS A 117 26.65 -7.62 -1.26
CA CYS A 117 27.23 -6.38 -1.78
C CYS A 117 26.26 -5.63 -2.72
N LEU A 118 25.57 -6.35 -3.60
CA LEU A 118 24.53 -5.78 -4.46
C LEU A 118 23.38 -5.22 -3.62
N SER A 119 22.93 -5.96 -2.60
CA SER A 119 21.87 -5.52 -1.70
C SER A 119 22.25 -4.21 -0.99
N ILE A 120 23.48 -4.10 -0.47
CA ILE A 120 24.01 -2.85 0.13
C ILE A 120 23.98 -1.69 -0.87
N PHE A 121 24.45 -1.91 -2.10
CA PHE A 121 24.46 -0.88 -3.14
C PHE A 121 23.04 -0.38 -3.46
N PHE A 122 22.10 -1.30 -3.64
CA PHE A 122 20.70 -0.96 -3.90
C PHE A 122 20.04 -0.29 -2.69
N SER A 123 20.36 -0.69 -1.46
CA SER A 123 19.90 -0.04 -0.23
C SER A 123 20.35 1.42 -0.15
N ILE A 124 21.61 1.71 -0.47
CA ILE A 124 22.15 3.07 -0.53
C ILE A 124 21.46 3.88 -1.64
N ALA A 125 21.33 3.31 -2.84
CA ALA A 125 20.64 3.98 -3.94
C ALA A 125 19.17 4.29 -3.62
N ALA A 126 18.47 3.36 -2.96
CA ALA A 126 17.09 3.53 -2.51
C ALA A 126 16.98 4.64 -1.46
N LEU A 127 17.92 4.71 -0.50
CA LEU A 127 17.97 5.79 0.50
C LEU A 127 18.19 7.15 -0.14
N VAL A 128 19.15 7.27 -1.06
CA VAL A 128 19.41 8.52 -1.78
C VAL A 128 18.17 8.94 -2.57
N ALA A 129 17.58 8.04 -3.36
CA ALA A 129 16.37 8.33 -4.11
C ALA A 129 15.21 8.77 -3.21
N ASN A 130 15.01 8.09 -2.08
CA ASN A 130 13.95 8.41 -1.12
C ASN A 130 14.17 9.77 -0.44
N PHE A 131 15.39 10.07 -0.02
CA PHE A 131 15.74 11.35 0.59
C PHE A 131 15.59 12.51 -0.40
N THR A 132 16.07 12.33 -1.64
CA THR A 132 15.91 13.32 -2.71
C THR A 132 14.43 13.55 -3.03
N ALA A 133 13.63 12.48 -3.15
CA ALA A 133 12.20 12.61 -3.39
C ALA A 133 11.51 13.37 -2.24
N TRP A 134 11.83 13.05 -0.99
CA TRP A 134 11.29 13.76 0.16
C TRP A 134 11.66 15.26 0.15
N GLY A 135 12.91 15.60 -0.10
CA GLY A 135 13.37 17.00 -0.20
C GLY A 135 12.66 17.77 -1.31
N ILE A 136 12.46 17.17 -2.48
CA ILE A 136 11.74 17.82 -3.58
C ILE A 136 10.24 17.97 -3.26
N TYR A 137 9.58 16.92 -2.77
CA TYR A 137 8.12 16.94 -2.55
C TYR A 137 7.67 17.83 -1.38
N THR A 138 8.57 18.09 -0.42
CA THR A 138 8.27 18.96 0.73
C THR A 138 8.22 20.44 0.38
N VAL A 139 9.03 20.88 -0.60
CA VAL A 139 9.12 22.30 -0.99
C VAL A 139 8.06 22.73 -2.02
N ILE A 140 7.38 21.78 -2.66
CA ILE A 140 6.34 22.12 -3.65
C ILE A 140 5.14 22.76 -2.92
N GLY A 141 4.72 23.93 -3.41
CA GLY A 141 3.54 24.64 -2.92
C GLY A 141 2.25 23.83 -3.13
N ASN A 142 1.25 24.06 -2.28
CA ASN A 142 0.02 23.26 -2.25
C ASN A 142 -0.75 23.31 -3.58
N GLU A 143 -0.79 24.47 -4.24
CA GLU A 143 -1.46 24.69 -5.54
C GLU A 143 -0.76 23.89 -6.66
N ASN A 144 0.57 23.92 -6.68
CA ASN A 144 1.38 23.31 -7.73
C ASN A 144 1.56 21.80 -7.58
N LEU A 145 1.41 21.25 -6.36
CA LEU A 145 1.70 19.84 -6.10
C LEU A 145 0.84 18.90 -6.92
N LYS A 146 -0.45 19.23 -7.10
CA LYS A 146 -1.37 18.40 -7.86
C LYS A 146 -1.00 18.34 -9.34
N LEU A 147 -0.57 19.47 -9.91
CA LEU A 147 -0.09 19.56 -11.28
C LEU A 147 1.16 18.69 -11.48
N ILE A 148 2.16 18.87 -10.60
CA ILE A 148 3.41 18.10 -10.68
C ILE A 148 3.16 16.62 -10.46
N ALA A 149 2.38 16.23 -9.46
CA ALA A 149 2.10 14.82 -9.19
C ALA A 149 1.35 14.11 -10.32
N ARG A 150 0.52 14.85 -11.09
CA ARG A 150 -0.16 14.33 -12.29
C ARG A 150 0.76 14.17 -13.48
N SER A 151 1.83 14.94 -13.57
CA SER A 151 2.80 14.83 -14.65
C SER A 151 3.48 13.46 -14.62
N SER A 152 3.87 12.94 -15.78
CA SER A 152 4.59 11.67 -15.87
C SER A 152 5.92 11.70 -15.10
N ILE A 153 6.62 12.84 -15.13
CA ILE A 153 7.89 13.02 -14.44
C ILE A 153 7.73 13.07 -12.92
N GLY A 154 6.69 13.77 -12.42
CA GLY A 154 6.38 13.77 -11.00
C GLY A 154 5.93 12.39 -10.53
N LEU A 155 5.05 11.74 -11.28
CA LEU A 155 4.60 10.38 -10.97
C LEU A 155 5.78 9.41 -10.86
N TYR A 156 6.69 9.42 -11.85
CA TYR A 156 7.89 8.59 -11.83
C TYR A 156 8.84 8.96 -10.69
N GLY A 157 9.14 10.25 -10.49
CA GLY A 157 10.03 10.72 -9.43
C GLY A 157 9.51 10.36 -8.04
N ALA A 158 8.19 10.36 -7.86
CA ALA A 158 7.58 9.93 -6.62
C ALA A 158 7.68 8.40 -6.46
N GLN A 159 7.61 7.62 -7.56
CA GLN A 159 7.64 6.14 -7.61
C GLN A 159 9.02 5.52 -7.44
N LEU A 160 10.05 6.16 -7.95
CA LEU A 160 11.40 5.60 -8.00
C LEU A 160 11.87 5.03 -6.64
N PRO A 161 11.69 5.72 -5.49
CA PRO A 161 12.06 5.16 -4.19
C PRO A 161 11.37 3.83 -3.90
N ASN A 162 10.08 3.72 -4.19
CA ASN A 162 9.30 2.51 -3.97
C ASN A 162 9.77 1.34 -4.84
N ILE A 163 10.10 1.61 -6.11
CA ILE A 163 10.61 0.58 -7.03
C ILE A 163 11.93 0.04 -6.50
N LEU A 164 12.82 0.91 -6.04
CA LEU A 164 14.11 0.52 -5.47
C LEU A 164 13.95 -0.25 -4.16
N VAL A 165 13.02 0.16 -3.28
CA VAL A 165 12.72 -0.57 -2.03
C VAL A 165 12.30 -2.01 -2.30
N VAL A 166 11.49 -2.24 -3.33
CA VAL A 166 11.08 -3.61 -3.71
C VAL A 166 12.29 -4.41 -4.16
N GLY A 167 13.17 -3.82 -4.98
CA GLY A 167 14.44 -4.42 -5.36
C GLY A 167 15.29 -4.78 -4.15
N VAL A 168 15.40 -3.88 -3.17
CA VAL A 168 16.11 -4.10 -1.91
C VAL A 168 15.50 -5.26 -1.12
N ILE A 169 14.17 -5.34 -0.99
CA ILE A 169 13.52 -6.45 -0.27
C ILE A 169 13.84 -7.79 -0.93
N TYR A 170 13.77 -7.87 -2.27
CA TYR A 170 14.06 -9.10 -2.99
C TYR A 170 15.54 -9.49 -2.93
N LEU A 171 16.45 -8.54 -3.08
CA LEU A 171 17.88 -8.78 -2.93
C LEU A 171 18.21 -9.22 -1.50
N PHE A 172 17.65 -8.52 -0.51
CA PHE A 172 17.80 -8.83 0.91
C PHE A 172 17.37 -10.25 1.22
N TYR A 173 16.15 -10.60 0.79
CA TYR A 173 15.64 -11.95 0.97
C TYR A 173 16.50 -13.00 0.26
N THR A 174 16.94 -12.71 -0.97
CA THR A 174 17.75 -13.65 -1.76
C THR A 174 19.07 -13.97 -1.06
N TRP A 175 19.84 -12.97 -0.63
CA TRP A 175 21.13 -13.25 0.02
C TRP A 175 20.94 -13.88 1.41
N VAL A 176 19.90 -13.50 2.16
CA VAL A 176 19.55 -14.15 3.44
C VAL A 176 19.19 -15.62 3.22
N ALA A 177 18.42 -15.93 2.18
CA ALA A 177 18.14 -17.29 1.80
C ALA A 177 19.45 -18.03 1.51
N LEU A 178 20.32 -17.52 0.64
CA LEU A 178 21.62 -18.17 0.37
C LEU A 178 22.45 -18.40 1.66
N PHE A 179 22.43 -17.47 2.61
CA PHE A 179 23.04 -17.68 3.92
C PHE A 179 22.45 -18.87 4.67
N TRP A 180 21.13 -19.04 4.67
CA TRP A 180 20.48 -20.22 5.28
C TRP A 180 21.00 -21.53 4.71
N TRP A 181 21.25 -21.58 3.40
CA TRP A 181 21.81 -22.75 2.74
C TRP A 181 23.29 -23.02 3.11
N ILE A 182 24.03 -21.98 3.54
CA ILE A 182 25.40 -22.13 4.07
C ILE A 182 25.37 -22.65 5.51
N ILE A 183 24.50 -22.10 6.36
CA ILE A 183 24.56 -22.32 7.82
C ILE A 183 23.72 -23.51 8.31
N MET A 184 22.72 -23.95 7.55
CA MET A 184 21.78 -24.99 7.98
C MET A 184 21.80 -26.20 7.03
N PRO A 185 21.37 -27.38 7.53
CA PRO A 185 21.12 -28.53 6.66
C PRO A 185 20.07 -28.20 5.58
N ILE A 186 20.13 -28.93 4.47
CA ILE A 186 19.30 -28.69 3.27
C ILE A 186 17.80 -28.66 3.61
N GLY A 187 17.31 -29.59 4.45
CA GLY A 187 15.88 -29.67 4.80
C GLY A 187 15.32 -28.37 5.40
N PRO A 188 15.81 -27.91 6.56
CA PRO A 188 15.42 -26.63 7.14
C PRO A 188 15.64 -25.42 6.22
N ALA A 189 16.76 -25.37 5.47
CA ALA A 189 17.04 -24.27 4.55
C ALA A 189 16.00 -24.17 3.42
N VAL A 190 15.58 -25.31 2.85
CA VAL A 190 14.51 -25.40 1.85
C VAL A 190 13.18 -24.92 2.45
N ILE A 191 12.83 -25.39 3.65
CA ILE A 191 11.56 -25.01 4.30
C ILE A 191 11.49 -23.49 4.53
N LEU A 192 12.57 -22.89 5.05
CA LEU A 192 12.62 -21.44 5.28
C LEU A 192 12.61 -20.63 3.98
N SER A 193 13.29 -21.12 2.94
CA SER A 193 13.32 -20.46 1.62
C SER A 193 11.96 -20.55 0.92
N VAL A 194 11.36 -21.73 0.83
CA VAL A 194 10.05 -21.88 0.20
C VAL A 194 8.96 -21.18 1.03
N GLY A 195 8.99 -21.36 2.35
CA GLY A 195 8.05 -20.72 3.26
C GLY A 195 8.13 -19.18 3.21
N GLY A 196 9.33 -18.62 3.14
CA GLY A 196 9.52 -17.17 3.01
C GLY A 196 8.99 -16.62 1.68
N ILE A 197 9.23 -17.30 0.57
CA ILE A 197 8.66 -16.92 -0.74
C ILE A 197 7.13 -16.95 -0.70
N LEU A 198 6.55 -18.04 -0.19
CA LEU A 198 5.09 -18.17 -0.07
C LEU A 198 4.50 -17.07 0.83
N LEU A 199 5.19 -16.72 1.91
CA LEU A 199 4.77 -15.64 2.79
C LEU A 199 4.83 -14.27 2.10
N ILE A 200 5.90 -13.98 1.35
CA ILE A 200 6.01 -12.74 0.57
C ILE A 200 4.87 -12.65 -0.45
N VAL A 201 4.64 -13.71 -1.23
CA VAL A 201 3.55 -13.75 -2.23
C VAL A 201 2.20 -13.58 -1.55
N HIS A 202 1.97 -14.21 -0.40
CA HIS A 202 0.73 -14.07 0.35
C HIS A 202 0.50 -12.63 0.84
N ILE A 203 1.51 -12.00 1.45
CA ILE A 203 1.44 -10.61 1.91
C ILE A 203 1.17 -9.68 0.73
N VAL A 204 1.95 -9.80 -0.35
CA VAL A 204 1.81 -8.96 -1.56
C VAL A 204 0.42 -9.12 -2.17
N SER A 205 -0.07 -10.35 -2.34
CA SER A 205 -1.38 -10.63 -2.93
C SER A 205 -2.52 -10.07 -2.07
N THR A 206 -2.42 -10.20 -0.75
CA THR A 206 -3.44 -9.70 0.20
C THR A 206 -3.55 -8.18 0.14
N TYR A 207 -2.42 -7.47 0.19
CA TYR A 207 -2.42 -6.01 0.11
C TYR A 207 -2.75 -5.49 -1.29
N SER A 208 -2.38 -6.21 -2.35
CA SER A 208 -2.82 -5.92 -3.72
C SER A 208 -4.34 -5.99 -3.85
N ALA A 209 -4.97 -7.04 -3.30
CA ALA A 209 -6.42 -7.19 -3.32
C ALA A 209 -7.13 -6.10 -2.51
N LEU A 210 -6.64 -5.80 -1.30
CA LEU A 210 -7.16 -4.71 -0.48
C LEU A 210 -7.03 -3.36 -1.19
N ALA A 211 -5.87 -3.10 -1.80
CA ALA A 211 -5.63 -1.88 -2.55
C ALA A 211 -6.64 -1.73 -3.70
N ARG A 212 -6.98 -2.81 -4.40
CA ARG A 212 -8.00 -2.81 -5.45
C ARG A 212 -9.39 -2.53 -4.89
N ILE A 213 -9.78 -3.13 -3.77
CA ILE A 213 -11.06 -2.82 -3.12
C ILE A 213 -11.13 -1.32 -2.78
N ILE A 214 -10.08 -0.76 -2.18
CA ILE A 214 -10.01 0.66 -1.83
C ILE A 214 -10.14 1.56 -3.07
N MET A 215 -9.43 1.22 -4.15
CA MET A 215 -9.47 1.98 -5.40
C MET A 215 -10.84 1.87 -6.09
N ASP A 216 -11.39 0.66 -6.21
CA ASP A 216 -12.61 0.34 -6.93
C ASP A 216 -13.87 0.80 -6.17
N THR A 217 -13.84 0.87 -4.85
CA THR A 217 -14.91 1.48 -4.03
C THR A 217 -14.79 3.00 -3.91
N GLY A 218 -13.63 3.58 -4.25
CA GLY A 218 -13.39 5.02 -4.11
C GLY A 218 -13.06 5.46 -2.67
N ALA A 219 -12.80 4.51 -1.76
CA ALA A 219 -12.55 4.72 -0.33
C ALA A 219 -11.38 5.65 0.01
N MET A 220 -10.52 6.00 -0.96
CA MET A 220 -9.46 7.00 -0.76
C MET A 220 -9.98 8.45 -0.64
N SER A 221 -11.19 8.70 -1.13
CA SER A 221 -11.87 10.00 -1.03
C SER A 221 -12.25 10.30 0.42
N SER A 222 -12.56 11.56 0.73
CA SER A 222 -13.17 11.96 2.00
C SER A 222 -14.65 11.54 2.12
N LYS A 223 -15.27 11.03 1.05
CA LYS A 223 -16.65 10.54 1.07
C LYS A 223 -16.74 9.13 1.66
N ARG A 224 -17.74 8.88 2.50
CA ARG A 224 -18.08 7.53 2.96
C ARG A 224 -18.49 6.64 1.78
N VAL A 225 -18.03 5.40 1.78
CA VAL A 225 -18.37 4.39 0.76
C VAL A 225 -19.77 3.84 0.96
N LEU A 226 -20.16 3.64 2.23
CA LEU A 226 -21.46 3.15 2.66
C LEU A 226 -22.15 4.24 3.48
N ASP A 227 -23.48 4.25 3.44
CA ASP A 227 -24.27 5.12 4.31
C ASP A 227 -24.15 4.63 5.76
N GLN A 228 -24.07 5.56 6.70
CA GLN A 228 -23.75 5.25 8.11
C GLN A 228 -24.76 4.28 8.73
N GLU A 229 -26.05 4.44 8.44
CA GLU A 229 -27.11 3.55 8.93
C GLU A 229 -26.94 2.12 8.39
N LEU A 230 -26.51 1.97 7.14
CA LEU A 230 -26.26 0.66 6.53
C LEU A 230 -25.00 -0.01 7.11
N GLU A 231 -23.97 0.79 7.43
CA GLU A 231 -22.72 0.32 8.03
C GLU A 231 -22.93 -0.18 9.47
N ASP A 232 -23.70 0.56 10.27
CA ASP A 232 -23.93 0.26 11.69
C ASP A 232 -24.74 -1.04 11.90
N ASP A 233 -25.55 -1.44 10.91
CA ASP A 233 -26.38 -2.65 10.94
C ASP A 233 -25.66 -3.91 10.40
N MET A 234 -24.47 -3.78 9.82
CA MET A 234 -23.76 -4.88 9.15
C MET A 234 -22.70 -5.55 10.03
N THR A 235 -22.60 -6.88 9.95
CA THR A 235 -21.47 -7.62 10.51
C THR A 235 -20.20 -7.44 9.66
N PRO A 236 -18.99 -7.68 10.20
CA PRO A 236 -17.75 -7.57 9.43
C PRO A 236 -17.69 -8.45 8.17
N GLN A 237 -18.40 -9.59 8.16
CA GLN A 237 -18.49 -10.47 7.00
C GLN A 237 -19.40 -9.88 5.92
N GLU A 238 -20.57 -9.39 6.30
CA GLU A 238 -21.51 -8.71 5.39
C GLU A 238 -20.88 -7.45 4.80
N LEU A 239 -20.12 -6.70 5.60
CA LEU A 239 -19.37 -5.54 5.14
C LEU A 239 -18.32 -5.92 4.08
N ALA A 240 -17.60 -7.02 4.29
CA ALA A 240 -16.63 -7.52 3.32
C ALA A 240 -17.31 -7.95 2.01
N GLU A 241 -18.45 -8.65 2.09
CA GLU A 241 -19.22 -9.07 0.92
C GLU A 241 -19.78 -7.89 0.12
N GLU A 242 -20.33 -6.88 0.79
CA GLU A 242 -20.85 -5.67 0.16
C GLU A 242 -19.73 -4.86 -0.52
N LEU A 243 -18.56 -4.73 0.13
CA LEU A 243 -17.39 -4.09 -0.48
C LEU A 243 -16.89 -4.86 -1.72
N LEU A 244 -16.89 -6.19 -1.68
CA LEU A 244 -16.53 -7.03 -2.82
C LEU A 244 -17.54 -6.91 -3.96
N LYS A 245 -18.83 -6.84 -3.65
CA LYS A 245 -19.90 -6.65 -4.63
C LYS A 245 -19.74 -5.32 -5.36
N ARG A 246 -19.58 -4.21 -4.63
CA ARG A 246 -19.34 -2.88 -5.23
C ARG A 246 -18.05 -2.82 -6.03
N THR A 247 -17.00 -3.52 -5.59
CA THR A 247 -15.74 -3.66 -6.34
C THR A 247 -15.99 -4.33 -7.69
N ARG A 248 -16.79 -5.40 -7.74
CA ARG A 248 -17.15 -6.09 -8.99
C ARG A 248 -17.98 -5.20 -9.91
N GLU A 249 -18.99 -4.52 -9.37
CA GLU A 249 -19.83 -3.59 -10.14
C GLU A 249 -19.01 -2.45 -10.75
N ALA A 250 -18.12 -1.84 -9.96
CA ALA A 250 -17.22 -0.79 -10.43
C ALA A 250 -16.28 -1.29 -11.55
N ARG A 251 -15.78 -2.52 -11.45
CA ARG A 251 -14.93 -3.13 -12.47
C ARG A 251 -15.69 -3.39 -13.78
N VAL A 252 -16.92 -3.90 -13.69
CA VAL A 252 -17.79 -4.10 -14.88
C VAL A 252 -18.05 -2.76 -15.57
N ASN A 253 -18.30 -1.70 -14.80
CA ASN A 253 -18.60 -0.38 -15.34
C ASN A 253 -17.36 0.38 -15.89
N SER A 254 -16.13 -0.09 -15.60
CA SER A 254 -14.86 0.39 -16.17
C SER A 254 -14.72 1.93 -16.23
N VAL A 255 -15.15 2.63 -15.19
CA VAL A 255 -15.12 4.10 -15.16
C VAL A 255 -13.66 4.60 -15.04
N PRO A 256 -13.19 5.48 -15.94
CA PRO A 256 -11.88 6.09 -15.83
C PRO A 256 -11.66 6.81 -14.49
N VAL A 257 -10.47 6.63 -13.90
CA VAL A 257 -10.10 7.14 -12.55
C VAL A 257 -10.40 8.63 -12.38
N ASN A 258 -10.06 9.43 -13.39
CA ASN A 258 -10.28 10.87 -13.38
C ASN A 258 -11.77 11.24 -13.35
N LEU A 259 -12.62 10.51 -14.08
CA LEU A 259 -14.06 10.74 -14.10
C LEU A 259 -14.69 10.32 -12.77
N LYS A 260 -14.28 9.16 -12.24
CA LYS A 260 -14.73 8.64 -10.95
C LYS A 260 -14.55 9.64 -9.82
N TYR A 261 -13.35 10.15 -9.61
CA TYR A 261 -13.11 11.12 -8.54
C TYR A 261 -13.67 12.51 -8.84
N ARG A 262 -13.83 12.89 -10.11
CA ARG A 262 -14.50 14.14 -10.50
C ARG A 262 -15.98 14.12 -10.12
N GLU A 263 -16.67 13.00 -10.35
CA GLU A 263 -18.08 12.84 -9.96
C GLU A 263 -18.25 12.82 -8.44
N ILE A 264 -17.39 12.11 -7.72
CA ILE A 264 -17.38 12.08 -6.26
C ILE A 264 -17.19 13.50 -5.69
N ASN A 265 -16.23 14.25 -6.22
CA ASN A 265 -15.96 15.62 -5.77
C ASN A 265 -17.10 16.59 -6.13
N LYS A 266 -17.71 16.47 -7.32
CA LYS A 266 -18.88 17.28 -7.71
C LYS A 266 -20.06 17.06 -6.77
N GLN A 267 -20.37 15.80 -6.43
CA GLN A 267 -21.44 15.47 -5.49
C GLN A 267 -21.14 16.03 -4.09
N TYR A 268 -19.88 15.96 -3.65
CA TYR A 268 -19.47 16.50 -2.35
C TYR A 268 -19.70 18.02 -2.27
N ILE A 269 -19.24 18.77 -3.28
CA ILE A 269 -19.41 20.22 -3.34
C ILE A 269 -20.91 20.59 -3.36
N ALA A 270 -21.71 19.90 -4.18
CA ALA A 270 -23.15 20.12 -4.24
C ALA A 270 -23.84 19.90 -2.87
N ASN A 271 -23.44 18.84 -2.16
CA ASN A 271 -23.96 18.53 -0.83
C ASN A 271 -23.52 19.56 0.22
N ALA A 272 -22.26 20.00 0.20
CA ALA A 272 -21.75 21.03 1.10
C ALA A 272 -22.50 22.36 0.94
N ILE A 273 -22.71 22.79 -0.32
CA ILE A 273 -23.50 23.99 -0.64
C ILE A 273 -24.94 23.85 -0.12
N SER A 274 -25.56 22.68 -0.31
CA SER A 274 -26.93 22.44 0.18
C SER A 274 -27.06 22.45 1.70
N ARG A 275 -26.00 22.06 2.42
CA ARG A 275 -25.95 22.11 3.89
C ARG A 275 -25.75 23.53 4.37
N SER A 276 -24.80 24.27 3.80
CA SER A 276 -24.57 25.68 4.13
C SER A 276 -25.84 26.52 3.92
N LYS A 277 -26.55 26.33 2.81
CA LYS A 277 -27.85 27.01 2.59
C LYS A 277 -28.87 26.71 3.70
N ARG A 278 -29.00 25.45 4.11
CA ARG A 278 -29.89 25.08 5.23
C ARG A 278 -29.45 25.65 6.58
N THR A 279 -28.14 25.81 6.79
CA THR A 279 -27.60 26.35 8.05
C THR A 279 -27.86 27.85 8.12
N ASN A 280 -27.65 28.56 7.01
CA ASN A 280 -27.95 30.00 6.91
C ASN A 280 -29.46 30.28 7.03
N GLU A 281 -30.31 29.43 6.43
CA GLU A 281 -31.77 29.52 6.63
C GLU A 281 -32.14 29.28 8.09
N SER A 282 -31.50 28.35 8.81
CA SER A 282 -31.77 28.15 10.25
C SER A 282 -31.26 29.28 11.16
N GLU A 283 -30.22 30.00 10.76
CA GLU A 283 -29.73 31.20 11.48
C GLU A 283 -30.60 32.43 11.21
N GLU A 284 -31.17 32.59 10.01
CA GLU A 284 -32.15 33.64 9.73
C GLU A 284 -33.46 33.47 10.53
N PHE A 285 -33.79 32.25 10.96
CA PHE A 285 -34.91 31.97 11.88
C PHE A 285 -34.53 31.99 13.37
N GLY A 286 -33.27 32.22 13.72
CA GLY A 286 -32.75 32.22 15.10
C GLY A 286 -31.90 33.44 15.42
N VAL A 287 -32.54 34.52 15.89
CA VAL A 287 -32.00 35.65 16.68
C VAL A 287 -30.50 35.97 16.54
N GLY A 288 -30.20 36.93 15.66
CA GLY A 288 -29.21 38.02 15.84
C GLY A 288 -27.83 37.69 16.42
N GLY A 289 -26.83 37.60 15.55
CA GLY A 289 -25.41 37.70 15.93
C GLY A 289 -24.49 37.29 14.78
N GLY A 290 -24.24 38.20 13.85
CA GLY A 290 -23.49 37.92 12.62
C GLY A 290 -22.02 37.56 12.84
N LEU A 291 -21.57 36.52 12.12
CA LEU A 291 -20.19 36.33 11.69
C LEU A 291 -20.20 36.30 10.15
N SER A 292 -19.35 37.14 9.54
CA SER A 292 -19.37 37.47 8.12
C SER A 292 -18.90 36.32 7.22
N ILE A 293 -19.59 36.19 6.09
CA ILE A 293 -19.39 35.24 4.97
C ILE A 293 -18.00 35.34 4.31
N ASP A 294 -17.22 36.39 4.60
CA ASP A 294 -15.93 36.67 3.94
C ASP A 294 -14.79 35.71 4.34
N GLU A 295 -14.92 34.91 5.40
CA GLU A 295 -13.83 34.01 5.84
C GLU A 295 -13.85 32.63 5.15
N ILE A 296 -14.93 32.28 4.44
CA ILE A 296 -15.08 30.96 3.77
C ILE A 296 -14.78 31.05 2.26
N ALA A 297 -14.84 32.24 1.67
CA ALA A 297 -14.67 32.42 0.21
C ALA A 297 -13.21 32.47 -0.26
N ASP A 298 -12.23 32.65 0.64
CA ASP A 298 -10.82 32.84 0.27
C ASP A 298 -10.01 31.54 0.08
N VAL A 299 -10.62 30.36 0.18
CA VAL A 299 -9.89 29.08 0.13
C VAL A 299 -10.04 28.29 -1.18
N ASP A 300 -11.02 28.59 -2.05
CA ASP A 300 -11.34 27.71 -3.19
C ASP A 300 -11.53 28.41 -4.55
N LEU A 301 -11.15 29.68 -4.69
CA LEU A 301 -11.18 30.42 -5.96
C LEU A 301 -9.83 31.08 -6.27
N ALA A 302 -8.79 30.25 -6.41
CA ALA A 302 -7.64 30.58 -7.25
C ALA A 302 -7.26 29.31 -8.02
N ASP A 303 -7.22 29.44 -9.35
CA ASP A 303 -7.10 28.40 -10.39
C ASP A 303 -5.97 27.38 -10.24
#